data_AF-A0A2V9Y8G8-F1
#
_entry.id   AF-A0A2V9Y8G8-F1
#
_cell.length_a   1.000
_cell.length_b   1.000
_cell.length_c   1.000
_cell.angle_alpha   90.00
_cell.angle_beta   90.00
_cell.angle_gamma   90.00
#
_symmetry.space_group_name_H-M   'P 1'
#
loop_
_entity.id
_entity.type
_entity.pdbx_description
1 polymer ?
#
loop_
_entity_poly.entity_id
_entity_poly.type
_entity_poly.pdbx_seq_one_letter_code
_entity_poly.pdbx_strand_id
1 'polypeptide(L)' 'MTPEEQEQLDSLCRRIAIEKDPQTFDRLVKELEALLEAKHERLQSMMDPGSLPATAKPNPPTAES' A
#
# COMPACT_ATOMS: atom_id res chain seq x y z
N MET A 1 -5.30 7.71 6.83
CA MET A 1 -6.08 8.20 5.68
C MET A 1 -6.44 9.63 5.99
N THR A 2 -6.08 10.56 5.11
CA THR A 2 -6.40 11.98 5.24
C THR A 2 -7.86 12.21 4.82
N PRO A 3 -8.48 13.33 5.21
CA PRO A 3 -9.81 13.71 4.73
C PRO A 3 -9.87 13.76 3.19
N GLU A 4 -8.84 14.32 2.54
CA GLU A 4 -8.76 14.41 1.07
C GLU A 4 -8.80 13.03 0.40
N GLU A 5 -8.07 12.05 0.95
CA GLU A 5 -8.08 10.68 0.44
C GLU A 5 -9.46 10.02 0.62
N GLN A 6 -10.14 10.33 1.73
CA GLN A 6 -11.48 9.80 2.01
C GLN A 6 -12.52 10.38 1.04
N GLU A 7 -12.45 11.66 0.72
CA GLU A 7 -13.29 12.29 -0.29
C GLU A 7 -13.04 11.72 -1.70
N GLN A 8 -11.76 11.48 -2.03
CA GLN A 8 -11.39 10.82 -3.30
C GLN A 8 -11.98 9.39 -3.38
N LEU A 9 -11.93 8.63 -2.29
CA LEU A 9 -12.48 7.28 -2.23
C LEU A 9 -14.01 7.29 -2.41
N ASP A 10 -14.71 8.20 -1.73
CA ASP A 10 -16.17 8.35 -1.87
C ASP A 10 -16.56 8.72 -3.31
N SER A 11 -15.82 9.65 -3.92
CA SER A 11 -16.00 10.05 -5.32
C SER A 11 -15.77 8.89 -6.30
N LEU A 12 -14.69 8.11 -6.11
CA LEU A 12 -14.40 6.93 -6.92
C LEU A 12 -15.50 5.89 -6.81
N CYS A 13 -15.94 5.55 -5.59
CA CYS A 13 -17.03 4.60 -5.38
C CYS A 13 -18.32 5.02 -6.09
N ARG A 14 -18.70 6.30 -6.01
CA ARG A 14 -19.89 6.81 -6.70
C ARG A 14 -19.77 6.72 -8.21
N ARG A 15 -18.61 7.05 -8.78
CA ARG A 15 -18.35 6.97 -10.23
C ARG A 15 -18.39 5.52 -10.71
N ILE A 16 -17.73 4.61 -10.00
CA ILE A 16 -17.72 3.17 -10.29
C ILE A 16 -19.15 2.61 -10.29
N ALA A 17 -19.99 3.02 -9.33
CA ALA A 17 -21.35 2.51 -9.20
C ALA A 17 -22.28 2.87 -10.38
N ILE A 18 -21.99 3.95 -11.09
CA ILE A 18 -22.78 4.40 -12.25
C ILE A 18 -22.08 4.16 -13.59
N GLU A 19 -20.81 3.75 -13.57
CA GLU A 19 -19.99 3.57 -14.77
C GLU A 19 -20.46 2.35 -15.55
N LYS A 20 -20.61 2.53 -16.87
CA LYS A 20 -21.05 1.49 -17.80
C LYS A 20 -19.98 1.10 -18.79
N ASP A 21 -18.98 1.97 -18.98
CA ASP A 21 -17.86 1.68 -19.85
C ASP A 21 -16.86 0.76 -19.13
N PRO A 22 -16.57 -0.44 -19.65
CA PRO A 22 -15.71 -1.40 -18.97
C PRO A 22 -14.26 -0.96 -18.88
N GLN A 23 -13.76 -0.16 -19.84
CA GLN A 23 -12.39 0.36 -19.78
C GLN A 23 -12.25 1.44 -18.71
N THR A 24 -13.27 2.28 -18.58
CA THR A 24 -13.33 3.34 -17.58
C THR A 24 -13.54 2.75 -16.20
N PHE A 25 -14.38 1.72 -16.07
CA PHE A 25 -14.54 0.95 -14.84
C PHE A 25 -13.22 0.35 -14.37
N ASP A 26 -12.47 -0.33 -15.25
CA ASP A 26 -11.16 -0.92 -14.92
C ASP A 26 -10.16 0.13 -14.44
N ARG A 27 -10.14 1.32 -15.07
CA ARG A 27 -9.30 2.44 -14.62
C ARG A 27 -9.70 2.96 -13.25
N LEU A 28 -11.00 3.14 -13.00
CA LEU A 28 -11.50 3.64 -11.72
C LEU A 28 -11.24 2.63 -10.58
N VAL A 29 -11.37 1.33 -10.84
CA VAL A 29 -11.05 0.28 -9.88
C VAL A 29 -9.56 0.27 -9.55
N LYS A 30 -8.68 0.37 -10.55
CA LYS A 30 -7.23 0.48 -10.32
C LYS A 30 -6.84 1.69 -9.48
N GLU A 31 -7.48 2.83 -9.73
CA GLU A 31 -7.25 4.06 -8.94
C GLU A 31 -7.71 3.89 -7.49
N LEU A 32 -8.82 3.18 -7.27
CA LEU A 32 -9.31 2.82 -5.94
C LEU A 32 -8.38 1.83 -5.22
N GLU A 33 -7.89 0.80 -5.91
CA GLU A 33 -6.96 -0.19 -5.37
C GLU A 33 -5.65 0.47 -4.92
N ALA A 34 -5.07 1.34 -5.75
CA ALA A 34 -3.85 2.06 -5.42
C ALA A 34 -4.01 2.93 -4.16
N LEU A 35 -5.16 3.59 -4.01
CA LEU A 35 -5.45 4.44 -2.85
C LEU A 35 -5.63 3.62 -1.56
N LEU A 36 -6.21 2.41 -1.68
CA LEU A 36 -6.32 1.46 -0.57
C LEU A 36 -4.98 0.84 -0.19
N GLU A 37 -4.14 0.50 -1.17
CA GLU A 37 -2.80 -0.05 -0.95
C GLU A 37 -1.89 0.95 -0.23
N ALA A 38 -1.85 2.21 -0.70
CA ALA A 38 -1.09 3.28 -0.06
C ALA A 38 -1.55 3.55 1.40
N LYS A 39 -2.82 3.29 1.72
CA LYS A 39 -3.33 3.32 3.10
C LYS A 39 -2.84 2.10 3.89
N HIS A 40 -2.88 0.91 3.30
CA HIS A 40 -2.45 -0.32 3.93
C HIS A 40 -0.96 -0.29 4.28
N GLU A 41 -0.11 0.17 3.36
CA GLU A 41 1.33 0.35 3.59
C GLU A 41 1.61 1.33 4.74
N ARG A 42 0.91 2.48 4.77
CA ARG A 42 1.05 3.44 5.88
C ARG A 42 0.63 2.84 7.23
N LEU A 43 -0.46 2.06 7.24
CA LEU A 43 -0.91 1.37 8.45
C LEU A 43 0.10 0.32 8.90
N GLN A 44 0.61 -0.51 7.99
CA GLN A 44 1.67 -1.48 8.30
C GLN A 44 2.93 -0.80 8.83
N SER A 45 3.36 0.29 8.19
CA SER A 45 4.53 1.06 8.63
C SER A 45 4.36 1.67 10.03
N MET A 46 3.13 1.94 10.48
CA MET A 46 2.85 2.45 11.83
C MET A 46 2.68 1.34 12.87
N MET A 47 2.38 0.11 12.44
CA MET A 47 2.08 -1.02 13.32
C MET A 47 3.25 -1.98 13.54
N ASP A 48 4.40 -1.69 12.93
CA ASP A 48 5.63 -2.46 13.11
C ASP A 48 6.70 -1.65 13.88
N PRO A 49 6.72 -1.71 15.23
CA PRO A 49 7.86 -1.26 16.02
C PRO A 49 9.01 -2.31 16.06
N GLY A 50 9.20 -3.13 15.01
CA GLY A 50 10.00 -4.36 15.09
C GLY A 50 10.87 -4.75 13.89
N SER A 51 10.78 -4.13 12.72
CA SER A 51 11.59 -4.45 11.55
C SER A 51 12.91 -3.69 11.61
N LEU A 52 13.78 -4.20 12.48
CA LEU A 52 15.23 -4.03 12.35
C LEU A 52 15.63 -4.23 10.87
N PRO A 53 16.43 -3.34 10.27
CA PRO A 53 17.00 -3.63 8.98
C PRO A 53 17.89 -4.88 9.11
N ALA A 54 17.46 -5.98 8.50
CA ALA A 54 18.23 -7.20 8.36
C ALA A 54 19.41 -6.98 7.41
N THR A 55 20.43 -6.23 7.83
CA THR A 55 21.71 -6.08 7.11
C THR A 55 22.89 -5.96 8.05
N ALA A 56 23.16 -7.00 8.85
CA ALA A 56 24.49 -7.20 9.41
C ALA A 56 24.72 -8.68 9.72
N LYS A 57 24.89 -9.48 8.66
CA LYS A 57 25.48 -10.82 8.78
C LYS A 57 26.86 -10.80 8.14
N PRO A 58 27.94 -10.46 8.86
CA PRO A 58 29.23 -11.05 8.58
C PRO A 58 29.25 -12.46 9.19
N ASN A 59 29.27 -13.48 8.33
CA ASN A 59 29.54 -14.86 8.74
C ASN A 59 30.90 -14.94 9.47
N PRO A 60 31.05 -15.77 10.52
CA PRO A 60 32.35 -16.28 10.94
C PRO A 60 32.71 -17.54 10.11
N PRO A 61 34.00 -17.73 9.77
CA PRO A 61 34.72 -18.91 10.28
C PRO A 61 36.20 -18.59 10.64
N THR A 62 36.70 -18.90 11.83
CA THR A 62 37.26 -20.19 12.32
C THR A 62 38.79 -20.30 12.12
N ALA A 63 39.48 -20.56 13.24
CA ALA A 63 40.81 -21.18 13.45
C ALA A 63 42.06 -20.43 12.90
N GLU A 64 43.00 -20.00 13.76
CA GLU A 64 44.04 -20.80 14.44
C GLU A 64 45.11 -21.34 13.46
N SER A 65 46.24 -20.65 13.39
CA SER A 65 47.64 -21.14 13.38
C SER A 65 48.62 -19.98 13.29
#